data_AF-A0ABD0QWC0-F1
#
_entry.id   AF-A0ABD0QWC0-F1
#
_cell.length_a   1.000
_cell.length_b   1.000
_cell.length_c   1.000
_cell.angle_alpha   90.00
_cell.angle_beta   90.00
_cell.angle_gamma   90.00
#
_symmetry.space_group_name_H-M   'P 1'
#
loop_
_entity.id
_entity.type
_entity.pdbx_description
1 polymer ?
#
loop_
_entity_poly.entity_id
_entity_poly.type
_entity_poly.pdbx_seq_one_letter_code
_entity_poly.pdbx_strand_id
1 'polypeptide(L)' 'MVDYNPHVDPSIPCADAGMAFRKGDILEIVDQSDSLWWQAVKLPSNTACAGLIPSTSLLK' A
#
# COMPACT_ATOMS: atom_id res chain seq x y z
N MET A 1 12.67 4.51 -4.30
CA MET A 1 12.01 4.12 -3.04
C MET A 1 11.41 5.40 -2.46
N VAL A 2 10.09 5.53 -2.59
CA VAL A 2 9.31 6.75 -2.33
C VAL A 2 8.42 6.54 -1.11
N ASP A 3 8.03 7.63 -0.45
CA ASP A 3 6.98 7.62 0.55
C ASP A 3 5.61 7.66 -0.15
N TYR A 4 4.62 6.96 0.40
CA TYR A 4 3.27 6.88 -0.16
C TYR A 4 2.23 7.34 0.86
N ASN A 5 1.31 8.20 0.43
CA ASN A 5 0.18 8.65 1.22
C ASN A 5 -1.11 8.56 0.37
N PRO A 6 -2.07 7.68 0.73
CA PRO A 6 -3.28 7.47 -0.05
C PRO A 6 -4.22 8.69 -0.08
N HIS A 7 -4.14 9.60 0.90
CA HIS A 7 -4.98 10.79 0.93
C HIS A 7 -4.58 11.87 -0.08
N VAL A 8 -3.39 11.76 -0.68
CA VAL A 8 -2.92 12.68 -1.73
C VAL A 8 -2.82 11.99 -3.09
N ASP A 9 -3.19 10.71 -3.17
CA ASP A 9 -3.21 9.95 -4.42
C ASP A 9 -4.62 9.99 -5.03
N PRO A 10 -4.85 10.73 -6.12
CA PRO A 10 -6.16 10.78 -6.78
C PRO A 10 -6.51 9.50 -7.54
N SER A 11 -5.57 8.57 -7.71
CA SER A 11 -5.77 7.32 -8.45
C SER A 11 -6.30 6.18 -7.57
N ILE A 12 -6.25 6.32 -6.24
CA ILE A 12 -6.76 5.30 -5.33
C ILE A 12 -8.30 5.27 -5.38
N PRO A 13 -8.93 4.09 -5.46
CA PRO A 13 -10.38 3.98 -5.45
C PRO A 13 -11.00 4.44 -4.12
N CYS A 14 -10.28 4.25 -3.00
CA CYS A 14 -10.73 4.66 -1.68
C CYS A 14 -9.51 4.94 -0.78
N ALA A 15 -9.33 6.20 -0.37
CA ALA A 15 -8.19 6.61 0.45
C ALA A 15 -8.16 5.91 1.82
N ASP A 16 -9.33 5.65 2.43
CA ASP A 16 -9.45 4.97 3.71
C ASP A 16 -9.04 3.49 3.65
N ALA A 17 -9.13 2.86 2.47
CA ALA A 17 -8.62 1.51 2.24
C ALA A 17 -7.10 1.50 1.98
N GLY A 18 -6.50 2.66 1.73
CA GLY A 18 -5.09 2.80 1.44
C GLY A 18 -4.21 2.70 2.68
N MET A 19 -3.04 2.09 2.53
CA MET A 19 -2.04 2.02 3.58
C MET A 19 -0.88 2.96 3.28
N ALA A 20 -0.72 4.01 4.09
CA ALA A 20 0.44 4.88 4.01
C ALA A 20 1.72 4.14 4.45
N PHE A 21 2.81 4.35 3.73
CA PHE A 21 4.13 3.83 4.09
C PHE A 21 5.23 4.82 3.71
N ARG A 22 6.38 4.64 4.34
CA ARG A 22 7.59 5.44 4.12
C ARG A 22 8.74 4.56 3.70
N LYS A 23 9.75 5.16 3.09
CA LYS A 23 11.00 4.47 2.80
C LYS A 23 11.59 3.86 4.08
N GLY A 24 11.87 2.56 4.03
CA GLY A 24 12.40 1.79 5.15
C GLY A 24 11.34 0.98 5.90
N ASP A 25 10.05 1.20 5.64
CA ASP A 25 8.99 0.32 6.12
C ASP A 25 9.08 -1.06 5.44
N ILE A 26 8.82 -2.12 6.20
CA ILE A 26 8.69 -3.48 5.69
C ILE A 26 7.21 -3.75 5.46
N LEU A 27 6.87 -4.14 4.24
CA LEU A 27 5.51 -4.47 3.82
C LEU A 27 5.47 -5.94 3.42
N GLU A 28 4.61 -6.72 4.05
CA GLU A 28 4.31 -8.08 3.63
C GLU A 28 3.17 -8.04 2.62
N ILE A 29 3.38 -8.57 1.42
CA ILE A 29 2.36 -8.59 0.37
C ILE A 29 1.44 -9.80 0.58
N VAL A 30 0.14 -9.52 0.67
CA VAL A 30 -0.91 -10.52 0.90
C VAL A 30 -1.61 -10.90 -0.40
N ASP A 31 -1.93 -9.92 -1.25
CA ASP A 31 -2.58 -10.14 -2.55
C ASP A 31 -2.02 -9.20 -3.63
N GLN A 32 -1.81 -9.76 -4.82
CA GLN A 32 -1.31 -9.06 -6.02
C GLN A 32 -2.19 -9.33 -7.23
N SER A 33 -3.45 -9.72 -7.01
CA SER A 33 -4.37 -10.07 -8.11
C SER A 33 -4.70 -8.87 -8.99
N ASP A 34 -4.77 -7.67 -8.39
CA ASP A 34 -4.93 -6.42 -9.10
C ASP A 34 -3.57 -5.86 -9.55
N SER A 35 -3.50 -5.45 -10.82
CA SER A 35 -2.28 -4.94 -11.46
C SER A 35 -1.83 -3.56 -10.95
N LEU A 36 -2.74 -2.78 -10.37
CA LEU A 36 -2.55 -1.42 -9.90
C LEU A 36 -2.48 -1.36 -8.37
N TRP A 37 -3.29 -2.14 -7.66
CA TRP A 37 -3.43 -2.03 -6.21
C TRP A 37 -3.18 -3.36 -5.49
N TRP A 38 -2.07 -3.45 -4.77
CA TRP A 38 -1.75 -4.64 -3.99
C TRP A 38 -2.25 -4.52 -2.56
N GLN A 39 -2.59 -5.64 -1.94
CA GLN A 39 -2.90 -5.68 -0.52
C GLN A 39 -1.63 -6.04 0.25
N ALA A 40 -1.30 -5.23 1.24
CA ALA A 40 -0.13 -5.43 2.07
C ALA A 40 -0.40 -5.13 3.54
N VAL A 41 0.41 -5.72 4.41
CA VAL A 41 0.41 -5.48 5.86
C VAL A 41 1.75 -4.88 6.25
N LYS A 42 1.73 -3.82 7.07
CA LYS A 42 2.95 -3.21 7.62
C LYS A 42 3.56 -4.09 8.69
N LEU A 43 4.86 -4.34 8.67
CA LEU A 43 5.54 -5.05 9.75
C LEU A 43 6.41 -4.13 10.61
N PRO A 44 6.48 -4.36 11.94
CA PRO A 44 5.61 -5.25 12.70
C PRO A 44 4.21 -4.65 12.87
N SER A 45 3.15 -5.40 12.56
CA SER A 45 1.77 -5.00 12.87
C SER A 45 1.24 -5.78 14.05
N ASN A 46 0.45 -5.10 14.87
CA ASN A 46 -0.35 -5.74 15.93
C ASN A 46 -1.77 -6.10 15.46
N THR A 47 -2.08 -5.78 14.20
CA THR A 47 -3.38 -5.97 13.56
C THR A 47 -3.18 -6.59 12.17
N ALA A 48 -3.91 -7.65 11.87
CA ALA A 48 -3.84 -8.35 10.57
C ALA A 48 -4.66 -7.65 9.47
N CYS A 49 -4.87 -6.34 9.57
CA CYS A 49 -5.61 -5.59 8.57
C CYS A 49 -4.68 -5.25 7.40
N ALA A 50 -4.90 -5.87 6.25
CA ALA A 50 -4.28 -5.46 5.02
C ALA A 50 -4.84 -4.12 4.56
N GLY A 51 -4.01 -3.30 3.93
CA GLY A 51 -4.44 -2.11 3.21
C GLY A 51 -3.87 -2.07 1.81
N LEU A 52 -4.44 -1.21 0.97
CA LEU A 52 -4.06 -1.05 -0.42
C LEU A 52 -2.78 -0.23 -0.54
N ILE A 53 -1.84 -0.75 -1.29
CA ILE A 53 -0.61 -0.06 -1.71
C ILE A 53 -0.54 -0.04 -3.24
N PRO A 54 0.05 1.01 -3.83
CA PRO A 54 0.30 1.03 -5.27
C PRO A 54 1.22 -0.13 -5.66
N SER A 55 0.93 -0.78 -6.79
CA SER A 55 1.79 -1.81 -7.35
C SER A 55 3.12 -1.22 -7.80
N THR A 56 4.13 -2.09 -7.98
CA THR A 56 5.43 -1.68 -8.53
C THR A 56 5.34 -1.00 -9.89
N SER A 57 4.26 -1.26 -10.65
CA SER A 57 3.99 -0.62 -11.94
C SER A 57 3.57 0.85 -11.82
N LEU A 58 2.94 1.24 -10.69
CA LEU A 58 2.57 2.62 -10.38
C LEU A 58 3.73 3.40 -9.74
N LEU A 59 4.64 2.70 -9.07
CA LEU A 59 5.83 3.28 -8.45
C LEU A 59 6.96 3.47 -9.48
N LYS A 60 6.82 4.43 -10.41
CA LYS A 60 7.93 4.89 -11.27
C LYS A 60 8.66 6.08 -10.68
#